data_AF-A0A8A6KGY4-F1
#
_entry.id   AF-A0A8A6KGY4-F1
#
_cell.length_a   1.000
_cell.length_b   1.000
_cell.length_c   1.000
_cell.angle_alpha   90.00
_cell.angle_beta   90.00
_cell.angle_gamma   90.00
#
_symmetry.space_group_name_H-M   'P 1'
#
loop_
_entity.id
_entity.type
_entity.pdbx_description
1 polymer ?
#
loop_
_entity_poly.entity_id
_entity_poly.type
_entity_poly.pdbx_seq_one_letter_code
_entity_poly.pdbx_strand_id
1 'polypeptide(L)'
;MPWIESEPFLSSHHIISVARNTHDNVGPIKSYLEIFFPKGLQFKEASLFFYKDNVEGYYNFIVTQKNPLFLPNWVSEIIQIFGNQHINTANLRTLQEWTFGFLNKFRVLCEIRAAMWWWLMFNPYQEPFNTLRVLTEWYLTAFTGTFPIILGIDIGPSISISLLGFILDGLNRLVFTMPYLPSEGEKFNITNLSTLDNPALVNLIGKLDVEEVRIFRYLPSLWYKYPIPDNLREYWYTKKPEILQYFLKNYGNLEIDFLPDRILEAEYENQINHEILNTNINHLETTSTHLISSVNELLLNNILITKISNLSQLSEIIFNK
;
A
#
# COMPACT_ATOMS: atom_id res chain seq x y z
N MET A 1 -18.12 24.03 8.93
CA MET A 1 -17.50 24.19 7.60
C MET A 1 -16.43 23.11 7.51
N PRO A 2 -16.57 22.06 6.69
CA PRO A 2 -15.54 21.05 6.59
C PRO A 2 -14.32 21.66 5.88
N TRP A 3 -13.18 21.63 6.55
CA TRP A 3 -11.90 22.11 6.02
C TRP A 3 -11.10 20.89 5.57
N ILE A 4 -10.72 20.86 4.29
CA ILE A 4 -9.82 19.83 3.76
C ILE A 4 -8.39 20.29 4.04
N GLU A 5 -7.63 19.49 4.78
CA GLU A 5 -6.19 19.65 4.90
C GLU A 5 -5.51 18.91 3.75
N SER A 6 -4.90 19.66 2.84
CA SER A 6 -4.00 19.12 1.83
C SER A 6 -2.59 19.10 2.39
N GLU A 7 -2.06 17.92 2.71
CA GLU A 7 -0.64 17.75 2.99
C GLU A 7 0.09 17.33 1.72
N PRO A 8 1.05 18.11 1.21
CA PRO A 8 2.09 17.53 0.38
C PRO A 8 2.95 16.68 1.31
N PHE A 9 2.79 15.35 1.26
CA PHE A 9 3.66 14.48 2.05
C PHE A 9 5.10 14.73 1.59
N LEU A 10 5.89 15.35 2.47
CA LEU A 10 7.29 15.67 2.25
C LEU A 10 8.05 14.36 2.01
N SER A 11 8.34 14.07 0.74
CA SER A 11 9.42 13.20 0.32
C SER A 11 10.74 13.85 0.76
N SER A 12 11.13 13.63 2.02
CA SER A 12 12.41 14.07 2.56
C SER A 12 13.52 13.23 1.92
N HIS A 13 13.99 13.73 0.77
CA HIS A 13 15.31 13.60 0.13
C HIS A 13 15.16 13.71 -1.38
N HIS A 14 14.61 14.83 -1.85
CA HIS A 14 14.89 15.29 -3.21
C HIS A 14 15.95 16.38 -3.13
N ILE A 15 17.05 16.17 -3.85
CA ILE A 15 17.92 17.24 -4.30
C ILE A 15 17.04 18.13 -5.19
N ILE A 16 16.53 19.19 -4.59
CA ILE A 16 15.67 20.17 -5.23
C ILE A 16 16.52 20.95 -6.23
N SER A 17 16.43 20.61 -7.52
CA SER A 17 16.62 21.58 -8.60
C SER A 17 15.25 22.18 -8.93
N VAL A 18 14.77 23.10 -8.08
CA VAL A 18 13.60 23.93 -8.40
C VAL A 18 14.01 24.91 -9.50
N ALA A 19 13.62 24.60 -10.73
CA ALA A 19 13.49 25.61 -11.77
C ALA A 19 12.17 26.34 -11.51
N ARG A 20 12.25 27.45 -10.77
CA ARG A 20 11.15 28.38 -10.53
C ARG A 20 10.90 29.13 -11.85
N ASN A 21 9.84 28.76 -12.57
CA ASN A 21 9.33 29.56 -13.69
C ASN A 21 8.53 30.74 -13.13
N THR A 22 9.18 31.89 -13.01
CA THR A 22 8.53 33.20 -12.98
C THR A 22 9.04 34.02 -14.15
N HIS A 23 8.12 34.77 -14.78
CA HIS A 23 8.32 35.57 -15.98
C HIS A 23 9.63 36.37 -16.03
N ASP A 24 10.10 36.55 -17.27
CA ASP A 24 11.27 37.28 -17.72
C ASP A 24 12.62 36.76 -17.23
N ASN A 25 13.07 35.64 -17.83
CA ASN A 25 14.49 35.31 -17.85
C ASN A 25 14.87 34.78 -19.24
N VAL A 26 15.79 35.50 -19.88
CA VAL A 26 16.56 35.05 -21.05
C VAL A 26 16.93 33.59 -20.82
N GLY A 27 16.49 32.70 -21.71
CA GLY A 27 16.70 31.27 -21.57
C GLY A 27 18.18 30.98 -21.26
N PRO A 28 18.49 30.01 -20.37
CA PRO A 28 19.86 29.73 -19.99
C PRO A 28 20.67 29.48 -21.26
N ILE A 29 21.83 30.15 -21.36
CA ILE A 29 22.75 29.99 -22.49
C ILE A 29 22.99 28.49 -22.66
N LYS A 30 22.48 27.92 -23.76
CA LYS A 30 22.61 26.49 -24.04
C LYS A 30 24.09 26.16 -24.06
N SER A 31 24.54 25.37 -23.09
CA SER A 31 25.91 24.84 -23.11
C SER A 31 26.06 24.01 -24.38
N TYR A 32 27.22 24.05 -25.03
CA TYR A 32 27.49 23.24 -26.24
C TYR A 32 27.16 21.75 -26.03
N LEU A 33 27.24 21.26 -24.78
CA LEU A 33 26.83 19.91 -24.40
C LEU A 33 25.33 19.63 -24.62
N GLU A 34 24.43 20.61 -24.46
CA GLU A 34 23.00 20.43 -24.71
C GLU A 34 22.67 20.26 -26.21
N ILE A 35 23.61 20.59 -27.10
CA ILE A 35 23.49 20.38 -28.55
C ILE A 35 23.83 18.92 -28.90
N PHE A 36 24.88 18.37 -28.30
CA PHE A 36 25.30 16.99 -28.52
C PHE A 36 24.46 15.96 -27.75
N PHE A 37 23.87 16.38 -26.64
CA PHE A 37 22.92 15.59 -25.86
C PHE A 37 21.56 16.29 -25.87
N PRO A 38 20.77 16.13 -26.95
CA PRO A 38 19.42 16.68 -26.98
C PRO A 38 18.66 16.21 -25.74
N LYS A 39 17.90 17.10 -25.12
CA LYS A 39 17.05 16.75 -23.97
C LYS A 39 16.07 15.69 -24.46
N GLY A 40 16.34 14.43 -24.09
CA GLY A 40 15.45 13.30 -24.37
C GLY A 40 14.11 13.50 -23.66
N LEU A 41 13.24 12.50 -23.76
CA LEU A 41 11.97 12.51 -23.04
C LEU A 41 12.20 12.75 -21.54
N GLN A 42 11.58 13.79 -20.99
CA GLN A 42 11.64 14.09 -19.57
C GLN A 42 10.61 13.26 -18.83
N PHE A 43 11.03 12.74 -17.68
CA PHE A 43 10.13 12.08 -16.76
C PHE A 43 9.19 13.13 -16.17
N LYS A 44 7.88 12.92 -16.32
CA LYS A 44 6.84 13.76 -15.74
C LYS A 44 6.30 13.05 -14.51
N GLU A 45 6.14 13.82 -13.44
CA GLU A 45 5.52 13.27 -12.24
C GLU A 45 4.02 13.06 -12.41
N ALA A 46 3.55 11.90 -11.95
CA ALA A 46 2.13 11.68 -11.79
C ALA A 46 1.63 12.64 -10.72
N SER A 47 0.69 13.51 -11.07
CA SER A 47 0.14 14.52 -10.19
C SER A 47 -0.89 13.89 -9.23
N LEU A 48 -0.35 13.38 -8.11
CA LEU A 48 -1.10 12.78 -7.01
C LEU A 48 -1.33 13.83 -5.91
N PHE A 49 -2.59 14.07 -5.57
CA PHE A 49 -2.96 15.01 -4.50
C PHE A 49 -3.62 14.25 -3.35
N PHE A 50 -2.93 14.19 -2.21
CA PHE A 50 -3.51 13.65 -0.99
C PHE A 50 -4.38 14.69 -0.30
N TYR A 51 -5.51 14.25 0.23
CA TYR A 51 -6.39 15.09 1.01
C TYR A 51 -6.94 14.32 2.19
N LYS A 52 -7.24 15.06 3.26
CA LYS A 52 -7.88 14.53 4.46
C LYS A 52 -9.19 15.25 4.67
N ASP A 53 -10.23 14.51 5.00
CA ASP A 53 -11.52 15.07 5.34
C ASP A 53 -12.15 14.31 6.50
N ASN A 54 -12.95 15.00 7.31
CA ASN A 54 -13.63 14.40 8.44
C ASN A 54 -14.74 13.43 8.03
N VAL A 55 -15.28 13.60 6.81
CA VAL A 55 -16.34 12.74 6.26
C VAL A 55 -15.71 11.51 5.59
N GLU A 56 -14.87 11.74 4.58
CA GLU A 56 -14.30 10.67 3.76
C GLU A 56 -13.06 10.00 4.38
N GLY A 57 -12.46 10.61 5.41
CA GLY A 57 -11.40 10.01 6.22
C GLY A 57 -9.98 10.34 5.81
N TYR A 58 -9.09 9.38 6.06
CA TYR A 58 -7.64 9.50 5.89
C TYR A 58 -7.13 8.65 4.71
N TYR A 59 -5.97 9.04 4.16
CA TYR A 59 -5.29 8.38 3.04
C TYR A 59 -5.99 8.46 1.69
N ASN A 60 -6.99 9.33 1.56
CA ASN A 60 -7.65 9.60 0.30
C ASN A 60 -6.73 10.40 -0.62
N PHE A 61 -6.80 10.11 -1.91
CA PHE A 61 -6.04 10.87 -2.89
C PHE A 61 -6.71 10.93 -4.25
N ILE A 62 -6.22 11.89 -5.02
CA ILE A 62 -6.76 12.24 -6.31
C ILE A 62 -5.64 12.14 -7.34
N VAL A 63 -5.90 11.42 -8.43
CA VAL A 63 -5.03 11.35 -9.60
C VAL A 63 -5.58 12.31 -10.65
N THR A 64 -4.75 13.28 -11.03
CA THR A 64 -5.11 14.35 -11.99
C THR A 64 -4.36 14.27 -13.32
N GLN A 65 -3.54 13.24 -13.50
CA GLN A 65 -2.75 13.08 -14.72
C GLN A 65 -3.66 12.81 -15.94
N LYS A 66 -3.34 13.40 -17.10
CA LYS A 66 -4.02 13.10 -18.36
C LYS A 66 -3.71 11.66 -18.81
N ASN A 67 -4.76 10.85 -19.00
CA ASN A 67 -4.68 9.44 -19.39
C ASN A 67 -3.71 8.59 -18.53
N PRO A 68 -3.96 8.45 -17.22
CA PRO A 68 -3.09 7.68 -16.34
C PRO A 68 -3.14 6.20 -16.71
N LEU A 69 -1.97 5.56 -16.73
CA LEU A 69 -1.84 4.11 -16.87
C LEU A 69 -1.78 3.51 -15.47
N PHE A 70 -2.61 2.52 -15.20
CA PHE A 70 -2.57 1.81 -13.93
C PHE A 70 -2.03 0.41 -14.12
N LEU A 71 -1.43 -0.13 -13.06
CA LEU A 71 -1.10 -1.53 -13.00
C LEU A 71 -2.37 -2.39 -13.07
N PRO A 72 -2.29 -3.62 -13.62
CA PRO A 72 -3.32 -4.61 -13.40
C PRO A 72 -3.51 -4.87 -11.89
N ASN A 73 -4.75 -5.11 -11.45
CA ASN A 73 -5.06 -5.31 -10.03
C ASN A 73 -4.20 -6.39 -9.38
N TRP A 74 -4.03 -7.53 -10.04
CA TRP A 74 -3.23 -8.65 -9.53
C TRP A 74 -1.74 -8.27 -9.33
N VAL A 75 -1.17 -7.42 -10.21
CA VAL A 75 0.21 -6.94 -10.05
C VAL A 75 0.29 -5.97 -8.87
N SER A 76 -0.67 -5.04 -8.78
CA SER A 76 -0.72 -4.06 -7.69
C SER A 76 -0.85 -4.77 -6.34
N GLU A 77 -1.74 -5.76 -6.24
CA GLU A 77 -1.94 -6.59 -5.05
C GLU A 77 -0.66 -7.31 -4.64
N ILE A 78 0.02 -7.97 -5.59
CA ILE A 78 1.30 -8.65 -5.33
C ILE A 78 2.35 -7.67 -4.77
N ILE A 79 2.54 -6.53 -5.42
CA ILE A 79 3.52 -5.52 -4.97
C ILE A 79 3.15 -5.01 -3.57
N GLN A 80 1.86 -4.83 -3.29
CA GLN A 80 1.40 -4.37 -1.99
C GLN A 80 1.60 -5.41 -0.89
N ILE A 81 1.31 -6.69 -1.14
CA ILE A 81 1.53 -7.77 -0.16
C ILE A 81 3.02 -7.90 0.15
N PHE A 82 3.88 -7.97 -0.87
CA PHE A 82 5.34 -8.05 -0.67
C PHE A 82 5.92 -6.79 -0.06
N GLY A 83 5.33 -5.64 -0.39
CA GLY A 83 5.66 -4.34 0.16
C GLY A 83 4.93 -4.05 1.46
N ASN A 84 4.42 -5.04 2.20
CA ASN A 84 3.75 -4.90 3.50
C ASN A 84 2.75 -3.73 3.55
N GLN A 85 1.94 -3.61 2.49
CA GLN A 85 0.89 -2.61 2.23
C GLN A 85 1.27 -1.17 2.62
N HIS A 86 2.54 -0.78 2.41
CA HIS A 86 2.97 0.56 2.74
C HIS A 86 2.25 1.60 1.87
N ILE A 87 1.78 2.66 2.53
CA ILE A 87 1.13 3.81 1.90
C ILE A 87 2.14 4.66 1.11
N ASN A 88 3.42 4.60 1.49
CA ASN A 88 4.46 5.38 0.86
C ASN A 88 4.94 4.74 -0.47
N THR A 89 4.63 5.39 -1.59
CA THR A 89 5.03 4.95 -2.94
C THR A 89 6.42 5.43 -3.37
N ALA A 90 7.16 6.18 -2.53
CA ALA A 90 8.42 6.84 -2.91
C ALA A 90 9.49 5.88 -3.46
N ASN A 91 9.61 4.68 -2.89
CA ASN A 91 10.59 3.70 -3.36
C ASN A 91 10.24 3.16 -4.75
N LEU A 92 8.97 2.84 -4.99
CA LEU A 92 8.48 2.39 -6.29
C LEU A 92 8.61 3.51 -7.32
N ARG A 93 8.36 4.75 -6.91
CA ARG A 93 8.50 5.94 -7.75
C ARG A 93 9.96 6.18 -8.15
N THR A 94 10.87 6.07 -7.19
CA THR A 94 12.32 6.14 -7.45
C THR A 94 12.73 5.05 -8.44
N LEU A 95 12.29 3.80 -8.24
CA LEU A 95 12.59 2.70 -9.14
C LEU A 95 12.05 2.96 -10.57
N GLN A 96 10.85 3.50 -10.69
CA GLN A 96 10.24 3.89 -11.96
C GLN A 96 11.06 4.98 -12.67
N GLU A 97 11.51 6.00 -11.94
CA GLU A 97 12.35 7.07 -12.48
C GLU A 97 13.69 6.54 -12.98
N TRP A 98 14.36 5.69 -12.19
CA TRP A 98 15.62 5.05 -12.59
C TRP A 98 15.45 4.19 -13.83
N THR A 99 14.38 3.39 -13.88
CA THR A 99 14.06 2.53 -15.03
C THR A 99 13.78 3.37 -16.27
N PHE A 100 13.00 4.44 -16.14
CA PHE A 100 12.73 5.37 -17.23
C PHE A 100 14.01 6.04 -17.72
N GLY A 101 14.83 6.57 -16.82
CA GLY A 101 16.08 7.24 -17.17
C GLY A 101 17.06 6.31 -17.88
N PHE A 102 17.18 5.07 -17.43
CA PHE A 102 18.00 4.04 -18.06
C PHE A 102 17.50 3.71 -19.49
N LEU A 103 16.21 3.39 -19.63
CA LEU A 103 15.63 3.03 -20.93
C LEU A 103 15.63 4.20 -21.92
N ASN A 104 15.43 5.44 -21.44
CA ASN A 104 15.46 6.63 -22.28
C ASN A 104 16.86 6.88 -22.84
N LYS A 105 17.92 6.70 -22.02
CA LYS A 105 19.31 6.74 -22.51
C LYS A 105 19.56 5.65 -23.54
N PHE A 106 19.12 4.42 -23.27
CA PHE A 106 19.25 3.31 -24.22
C PHE A 106 18.52 3.60 -25.55
N ARG A 107 17.31 4.19 -25.51
CA ARG A 107 16.57 4.60 -26.71
C ARG A 107 17.35 5.62 -27.52
N VAL A 108 17.90 6.64 -26.88
CA VAL A 108 18.72 7.66 -27.55
C VAL A 108 19.95 7.04 -28.22
N LEU A 109 20.61 6.07 -27.57
CA LEU A 109 21.74 5.34 -28.20
C LEU A 109 21.29 4.55 -29.44
N CYS A 110 20.12 3.91 -29.39
CA CYS A 110 19.52 3.23 -30.54
C CYS A 110 19.19 4.20 -31.69
N GLU A 111 18.64 5.38 -31.37
CA GLU A 111 18.34 6.44 -32.34
C GLU A 111 19.62 6.97 -33.00
N ILE A 112 20.68 7.22 -32.22
CA ILE A 112 22.00 7.62 -32.75
C ILE A 112 22.53 6.53 -33.68
N ARG A 113 22.48 5.25 -33.25
CA ARG A 113 22.93 4.13 -34.08
C ARG A 113 22.16 4.03 -35.39
N ALA A 114 20.84 4.23 -35.36
CA ALA A 114 20.00 4.20 -36.55
C ALA A 114 20.26 5.41 -37.46
N ALA A 115 20.46 6.60 -36.90
CA ALA A 115 20.82 7.79 -37.65
C ALA A 115 22.14 7.59 -38.41
N MET A 116 23.12 6.94 -37.80
CA MET A 116 24.41 6.63 -38.45
C MET A 116 24.30 5.73 -39.70
N TRP A 117 23.24 4.91 -39.85
CA TRP A 117 23.06 4.12 -41.07
C TRP A 117 22.98 4.98 -42.33
N TRP A 118 22.47 6.20 -42.20
CA TRP A 118 22.32 7.14 -43.30
C TRP A 118 23.62 7.89 -43.64
N TRP A 119 24.68 7.71 -42.84
CA TRP A 119 25.94 8.40 -43.00
C TRP A 119 27.05 7.40 -43.32
N LEU A 120 27.33 7.24 -44.62
CA LEU A 120 28.32 6.30 -45.15
C LEU A 120 29.77 6.59 -44.70
N MET A 121 30.03 7.77 -44.13
CA MET A 121 31.37 8.18 -43.69
C MET A 121 31.81 7.46 -42.40
N PHE A 122 30.89 6.93 -41.60
CA PHE A 122 31.23 6.25 -40.35
C PHE A 122 31.48 4.77 -40.58
N ASN A 123 32.67 4.30 -40.19
CA ASN A 123 32.93 2.87 -40.12
C ASN A 123 32.37 2.30 -38.80
N PRO A 124 31.31 1.46 -38.83
CA PRO A 124 30.69 0.93 -37.62
C PRO A 124 31.57 -0.09 -36.89
N TYR A 125 32.68 -0.54 -37.49
CA TYR A 125 33.60 -1.51 -36.91
C TYR A 125 34.83 -0.88 -36.27
N GLN A 126 34.97 0.45 -36.34
CA GLN A 126 36.01 1.18 -35.63
C GLN A 126 35.47 1.75 -34.32
N GLU A 127 36.30 1.78 -33.28
CA GLU A 127 35.93 2.44 -32.04
C GLU A 127 35.82 3.97 -32.26
N PRO A 128 34.84 4.65 -31.65
CA PRO A 128 33.90 4.18 -30.62
C PRO A 128 32.59 3.54 -31.16
N PHE A 129 32.42 3.48 -32.48
CA PHE A 129 31.16 3.07 -33.11
C PHE A 129 30.89 1.58 -32.99
N ASN A 130 31.94 0.76 -32.93
CA ASN A 130 31.81 -0.66 -32.68
C ASN A 130 31.21 -0.94 -31.28
N THR A 131 31.63 -0.21 -30.24
CA THR A 131 30.99 -0.29 -28.91
C THR A 131 29.49 0.06 -28.98
N LEU A 132 29.13 1.14 -29.68
CA LEU A 132 27.72 1.52 -29.85
C LEU A 132 26.91 0.47 -30.61
N ARG A 133 27.50 -0.13 -31.66
CA ARG A 133 26.90 -1.22 -32.43
C ARG A 133 26.60 -2.41 -31.51
N VAL A 134 27.61 -2.95 -30.83
CA VAL A 134 27.44 -4.13 -29.96
C VAL A 134 26.38 -3.90 -28.88
N LEU A 135 26.32 -2.69 -28.31
CA LEU A 135 25.35 -2.34 -27.27
C LEU A 135 23.89 -2.33 -27.77
N THR A 136 23.65 -1.92 -29.02
CA THR A 136 22.30 -1.65 -29.55
C THR A 136 21.80 -2.70 -30.55
N GLU A 137 22.70 -3.51 -31.11
CA GLU A 137 22.42 -4.42 -32.22
C GLU A 137 21.41 -5.51 -31.87
N TRP A 138 21.53 -6.13 -30.69
CA TRP A 138 20.59 -7.17 -30.24
C TRP A 138 19.14 -6.67 -30.20
N TYR A 139 18.92 -5.38 -29.95
CA TYR A 139 17.60 -4.77 -29.88
C TYR A 139 17.09 -4.30 -31.26
N LEU A 140 17.96 -3.63 -32.03
CA LEU A 140 17.61 -3.12 -33.36
C LEU A 140 17.37 -4.25 -34.37
N THR A 141 18.00 -5.41 -34.18
CA THR A 141 17.83 -6.57 -35.06
C THR A 141 16.78 -7.57 -34.57
N ALA A 142 16.15 -7.33 -33.41
CA ALA A 142 15.20 -8.26 -32.80
C ALA A 142 14.00 -8.62 -33.70
N PHE A 143 13.61 -7.69 -34.59
CA PHE A 143 12.50 -7.89 -35.54
C PHE A 143 12.97 -7.97 -37.01
N THR A 144 14.28 -8.04 -37.26
CA THR A 144 14.79 -8.21 -38.62
C THR A 144 14.27 -9.52 -39.21
N GLY A 145 13.71 -9.45 -40.42
CA GLY A 145 13.11 -10.60 -41.10
C GLY A 145 11.72 -11.01 -40.59
N THR A 146 11.18 -10.34 -39.56
CA THR A 146 9.79 -10.56 -39.11
C THR A 146 8.79 -9.80 -39.97
N PHE A 147 9.15 -8.56 -40.35
CA PHE A 147 8.30 -7.68 -41.15
C PHE A 147 8.78 -7.62 -42.61
N PRO A 148 7.88 -7.40 -43.58
CA PRO A 148 8.28 -7.25 -44.98
C PRO A 148 9.10 -5.97 -45.17
N ILE A 149 10.08 -6.04 -46.08
CA ILE A 149 10.91 -4.89 -46.47
C ILE A 149 10.05 -3.95 -47.33
N ILE A 150 9.96 -2.68 -46.93
CA ILE A 150 9.17 -1.66 -47.63
C ILE A 150 10.13 -0.71 -48.32
N LEU A 151 10.02 -0.56 -49.65
CA LEU A 151 10.86 0.32 -50.47
C LEU A 151 12.38 0.05 -50.29
N GLY A 152 12.76 -1.21 -50.07
CA GLY A 152 14.16 -1.60 -49.84
C GLY A 152 14.69 -1.29 -48.44
N ILE A 153 13.85 -0.81 -47.52
CA ILE A 153 14.20 -0.49 -46.13
C ILE A 153 13.60 -1.55 -45.21
N ASP A 154 14.43 -2.12 -44.32
CA ASP A 154 13.95 -2.94 -43.22
C ASP A 154 13.32 -2.04 -42.14
N ILE A 155 12.03 -2.24 -41.89
CA ILE A 155 11.26 -1.48 -40.89
C ILE A 155 11.37 -2.07 -39.48
N GLY A 156 11.95 -3.27 -39.33
CA GLY A 156 12.14 -3.94 -38.04
C GLY A 156 12.77 -3.04 -36.98
N PRO A 157 13.91 -2.38 -37.25
CA PRO A 157 14.53 -1.46 -36.29
C PRO A 157 13.67 -0.26 -35.92
N SER A 158 12.89 0.29 -36.85
CA SER A 158 11.97 1.39 -36.57
C SER A 158 10.85 0.95 -35.62
N ILE A 159 10.34 -0.27 -35.79
CA ILE A 159 9.36 -0.88 -34.89
C ILE A 159 9.99 -1.11 -33.51
N SER A 160 11.22 -1.63 -33.42
CA SER A 160 11.96 -1.77 -32.16
C SER A 160 12.04 -0.42 -31.42
N ILE A 161 12.49 0.65 -32.09
CA ILE A 161 12.61 1.98 -31.46
C ILE A 161 11.23 2.50 -31.03
N SER A 162 10.20 2.33 -31.85
CA SER A 162 8.82 2.74 -31.53
C SER A 162 8.28 2.00 -30.31
N LEU A 163 8.51 0.69 -30.21
CA LEU A 163 8.13 -0.12 -29.04
C LEU A 163 8.81 0.39 -27.77
N LEU A 164 10.09 0.75 -27.84
CA LEU A 164 10.81 1.33 -26.69
C LEU A 164 10.21 2.69 -26.29
N GLY A 165 9.81 3.49 -27.27
CA GLY A 165 9.06 4.73 -27.06
C GLY A 165 7.73 4.50 -26.36
N PHE A 166 6.97 3.49 -26.78
CA PHE A 166 5.70 3.10 -26.15
C PHE A 166 5.89 2.64 -24.69
N ILE A 167 6.91 1.83 -24.43
CA ILE A 167 7.25 1.41 -23.06
C ILE A 167 7.62 2.62 -22.20
N LEU A 168 8.38 3.57 -22.73
CA LEU A 168 8.75 4.80 -22.03
C LEU A 168 7.55 5.71 -21.76
N ASP A 169 6.60 5.85 -22.70
CA ASP A 169 5.34 6.56 -22.46
C ASP A 169 4.52 5.88 -21.36
N GLY A 170 4.41 4.55 -21.42
CA GLY A 170 3.75 3.75 -20.40
C GLY A 170 4.38 3.94 -19.02
N LEU A 171 5.71 3.87 -18.91
CA LEU A 171 6.44 4.16 -17.68
C LEU A 171 6.25 5.60 -17.21
N ASN A 172 6.10 6.58 -18.09
CA ASN A 172 5.88 7.97 -17.69
C ASN A 172 4.46 8.20 -17.15
N ARG A 173 3.49 7.46 -17.68
CA ARG A 173 2.07 7.55 -17.33
C ARG A 173 1.65 6.59 -16.23
N LEU A 174 2.54 5.70 -15.82
CA LEU A 174 2.27 4.70 -14.79
C LEU A 174 2.08 5.39 -13.43
N VAL A 175 0.92 5.16 -12.83
CA VAL A 175 0.56 5.67 -11.50
C VAL A 175 0.42 4.51 -10.52
N PHE A 176 1.06 4.66 -9.37
CA PHE A 176 0.93 3.75 -8.23
C PHE A 176 -0.22 4.20 -7.34
N THR A 177 -1.17 3.30 -7.05
CA THR A 177 -2.41 3.61 -6.33
C THR A 177 -2.45 3.10 -4.90
N MET A 178 -1.32 2.63 -4.36
CA MET A 178 -1.25 2.09 -3.01
C MET A 178 -1.73 3.11 -1.96
N PRO A 179 -2.50 2.70 -0.94
CA PRO A 179 -2.88 1.32 -0.56
C PRO A 179 -4.09 0.75 -1.32
N TYR A 180 -4.65 1.47 -2.28
CA TYR A 180 -5.83 1.07 -3.03
C TYR A 180 -5.47 0.19 -4.23
N LEU A 181 -6.43 -0.63 -4.65
CA LEU A 181 -6.39 -1.29 -5.94
C LEU A 181 -6.79 -0.31 -7.04
N PRO A 182 -6.17 -0.37 -8.23
CA PRO A 182 -6.51 0.49 -9.35
C PRO A 182 -7.98 0.52 -9.76
N SER A 183 -8.72 -0.58 -9.53
CA SER A 183 -10.15 -0.67 -9.78
C SER A 183 -11.02 0.15 -8.85
N GLU A 184 -10.53 0.50 -7.66
CA GLU A 184 -11.29 1.25 -6.65
C GLU A 184 -11.41 2.73 -7.00
N GLY A 185 -10.57 3.21 -7.91
CA GLY A 185 -10.58 4.61 -8.28
C GLY A 185 -11.81 4.95 -9.12
N GLU A 186 -12.68 5.77 -8.57
CA GLU A 186 -13.87 6.28 -9.24
C GLU A 186 -13.50 7.39 -10.24
N LYS A 187 -14.06 7.32 -11.44
CA LYS A 187 -13.78 8.30 -12.51
C LYS A 187 -14.81 9.41 -12.48
N PHE A 188 -14.35 10.65 -12.36
CA PHE A 188 -15.17 11.84 -12.45
C PHE A 188 -14.67 12.76 -13.55
N ASN A 189 -15.63 13.36 -14.27
CA ASN A 189 -15.39 14.47 -15.19
C ASN A 189 -15.90 15.75 -14.52
N ILE A 190 -15.35 16.92 -14.88
CA ILE A 190 -15.78 18.24 -14.39
C ILE A 190 -17.31 18.40 -14.46
N THR A 191 -17.97 17.90 -15.51
CA THR A 191 -19.44 18.00 -15.68
C THR A 191 -20.22 17.20 -14.65
N ASN A 192 -19.67 16.07 -14.20
CA ASN A 192 -20.31 15.13 -13.27
C ASN A 192 -19.89 15.40 -11.83
N LEU A 193 -19.07 16.43 -11.59
CA LEU A 193 -18.56 16.76 -10.26
C LEU A 193 -19.68 17.18 -9.29
N SER A 194 -20.81 17.65 -9.82
CA SER A 194 -22.01 17.99 -9.06
C SER A 194 -22.72 16.79 -8.43
N THR A 195 -22.42 15.56 -8.86
CA THR A 195 -22.99 14.34 -8.26
C THR A 195 -22.20 13.86 -7.05
N LEU A 196 -21.12 14.55 -6.67
CA LEU A 196 -20.29 14.15 -5.56
C LEU A 196 -20.89 14.65 -4.24
N ASP A 197 -20.99 13.75 -3.26
CA ASP A 197 -21.60 14.05 -1.96
C ASP A 197 -20.80 15.06 -1.12
N ASN A 198 -19.51 15.27 -1.43
CA ASN A 198 -18.62 16.12 -0.67
C ASN A 198 -18.37 17.49 -1.34
N PRO A 199 -19.00 18.59 -0.87
CA PRO A 199 -18.86 19.92 -1.48
C PRO A 199 -17.45 20.51 -1.31
N ALA A 200 -16.70 20.12 -0.28
CA ALA A 200 -15.34 20.60 -0.09
C ALA A 200 -14.39 20.01 -1.14
N LEU A 201 -14.61 18.75 -1.52
CA LEU A 201 -13.84 18.06 -2.54
C LEU A 201 -14.10 18.64 -3.93
N VAL A 202 -15.37 18.97 -4.24
CA VAL A 202 -15.74 19.66 -5.48
C VAL A 202 -14.97 20.97 -5.64
N ASN A 203 -14.87 21.77 -4.57
CA ASN A 203 -14.11 23.02 -4.58
C ASN A 203 -12.60 22.77 -4.79
N LEU A 204 -12.04 21.75 -4.15
CA LEU A 204 -10.64 21.37 -4.33
C LEU A 204 -10.35 20.97 -5.79
N ILE A 205 -11.19 20.13 -6.39
CA ILE A 205 -11.05 19.72 -7.79
C ILE A 205 -11.22 20.93 -8.73
N GLY A 206 -12.19 21.80 -8.47
CA GLY A 206 -12.40 23.02 -9.27
C GLY A 206 -11.18 23.96 -9.31
N LYS A 207 -10.31 23.93 -8.29
CA LYS A 207 -9.05 24.69 -8.26
C LYS A 207 -7.93 24.05 -9.06
N LEU A 208 -8.00 22.75 -9.34
CA LEU A 208 -6.94 22.00 -10.02
C LEU A 208 -6.97 22.18 -11.55
N ASP A 209 -8.06 22.69 -12.12
CA ASP A 209 -8.25 22.96 -13.56
C ASP A 209 -7.94 21.73 -14.46
N VAL A 210 -8.52 20.57 -14.12
CA VAL A 210 -8.27 19.30 -14.80
C VAL A 210 -9.55 18.67 -15.34
N GLU A 211 -9.53 18.22 -16.60
CA GLU A 211 -10.66 17.64 -17.33
C GLU A 211 -11.20 16.34 -16.72
N GLU A 212 -10.31 15.44 -16.31
CA GLU A 212 -10.66 14.13 -15.76
C GLU A 212 -9.88 13.84 -14.50
N VAL A 213 -10.59 13.29 -13.52
CA VAL A 213 -10.04 13.03 -12.20
C VAL A 213 -10.42 11.63 -11.76
N ARG A 214 -9.46 10.91 -11.17
CA ARG A 214 -9.73 9.64 -10.51
C ARG A 214 -9.54 9.79 -9.01
N ILE A 215 -10.57 9.45 -8.26
CA ILE A 215 -10.63 9.62 -6.80
C ILE A 215 -10.54 8.26 -6.14
N PHE A 216 -9.67 8.14 -5.14
CA PHE A 216 -9.54 6.97 -4.28
C PHE A 216 -9.88 7.38 -2.86
N ARG A 217 -10.89 6.72 -2.28
CA ARG A 217 -11.52 7.12 -1.02
C ARG A 217 -12.01 5.90 -0.23
N TYR A 218 -12.28 6.14 1.06
CA TYR A 218 -12.75 5.16 2.05
C TYR A 218 -11.69 4.12 2.45
N LEU A 219 -12.10 2.97 2.97
CA LEU A 219 -11.17 1.92 3.38
C LEU A 219 -10.73 1.08 2.17
N PRO A 220 -9.41 0.90 1.94
CA PRO A 220 -8.91 0.04 0.86
C PRO A 220 -9.41 -1.41 0.96
N SER A 221 -9.84 -2.02 -0.15
CA SER A 221 -10.33 -3.42 -0.14
C SER A 221 -9.29 -4.43 0.34
N LEU A 222 -8.00 -4.15 0.11
CA LEU A 222 -6.92 -5.03 0.55
C LEU A 222 -6.86 -5.19 2.07
N TRP A 223 -7.32 -4.20 2.82
CA TRP A 223 -7.39 -4.27 4.29
C TRP A 223 -8.55 -5.12 4.81
N TYR A 224 -9.55 -5.40 3.97
CA TYR A 224 -10.60 -6.38 4.29
C TYR A 224 -10.13 -7.81 4.03
N LYS A 225 -9.22 -7.99 3.07
CA LYS A 225 -8.77 -9.32 2.61
C LYS A 225 -7.54 -9.81 3.37
N TYR A 226 -6.65 -8.91 3.74
CA TYR A 226 -5.39 -9.20 4.41
C TYR A 226 -5.27 -8.35 5.67
N PRO A 227 -4.64 -8.87 6.74
CA PRO A 227 -4.44 -8.11 7.96
C PRO A 227 -3.59 -6.86 7.67
N ILE A 228 -3.97 -5.76 8.31
CA ILE A 228 -3.24 -4.51 8.19
C ILE A 228 -1.84 -4.71 8.81
N PRO A 229 -0.76 -4.32 8.13
CA PRO A 229 0.60 -4.39 8.65
C PRO A 229 0.73 -3.84 10.08
N ASP A 230 1.34 -4.62 10.97
CA ASP A 230 1.50 -4.21 12.38
C ASP A 230 2.29 -2.89 12.51
N ASN A 231 3.33 -2.70 11.69
CA ASN A 231 4.08 -1.44 11.64
C ASN A 231 3.19 -0.21 11.40
N LEU A 232 2.14 -0.37 10.59
CA LEU A 232 1.19 0.71 10.29
C LEU A 232 0.21 0.92 11.46
N ARG A 233 -0.26 -0.16 12.09
CA ARG A 233 -1.11 -0.11 13.29
C ARG A 233 -0.37 0.53 14.47
N GLU A 234 0.90 0.17 14.70
CA GLU A 234 1.75 0.78 15.73
C GLU A 234 2.00 2.27 15.43
N TYR A 235 2.16 2.66 14.16
CA TYR A 235 2.26 4.06 13.78
C TYR A 235 0.97 4.84 14.10
N TRP A 236 -0.20 4.29 13.81
CA TRP A 236 -1.48 4.92 14.16
C TRP A 236 -1.64 5.03 15.68
N TYR A 237 -1.31 3.99 16.44
CA TYR A 237 -1.42 4.01 17.89
C TYR A 237 -0.46 5.01 18.55
N THR A 238 0.80 5.06 18.11
CA THR A 238 1.86 5.84 18.78
C THR A 238 2.02 7.26 18.25
N LYS A 239 1.94 7.45 16.92
CA LYS A 239 2.26 8.74 16.27
C LYS A 239 1.03 9.52 15.84
N LYS A 240 -0.04 8.83 15.43
CA LYS A 240 -1.25 9.45 14.86
C LYS A 240 -2.55 8.83 15.40
N PRO A 241 -2.84 8.99 16.70
CA PRO A 241 -3.99 8.35 17.34
C PRO A 241 -5.34 8.84 16.79
N GLU A 242 -5.38 10.03 16.19
CA GLU A 242 -6.55 10.56 15.49
C GLU A 242 -7.03 9.65 14.36
N ILE A 243 -6.09 9.08 13.60
CA ILE A 243 -6.38 8.16 12.49
C ILE A 243 -6.99 6.87 13.04
N LEU A 244 -6.40 6.33 14.12
CA LEU A 244 -6.90 5.14 14.80
C LEU A 244 -8.32 5.38 15.33
N GLN A 245 -8.56 6.51 16.00
CA GLN A 245 -9.87 6.86 16.53
C GLN A 245 -10.93 6.97 15.43
N TYR A 246 -10.58 7.56 14.29
CA TYR A 246 -11.46 7.63 13.13
C TYR A 246 -11.81 6.23 12.60
N PHE A 247 -10.81 5.35 12.45
CA PHE A 247 -11.06 3.99 11.97
C PHE A 247 -11.92 3.18 12.95
N LEU A 248 -11.62 3.21 14.25
CA LEU A 248 -12.43 2.53 15.26
C LEU A 248 -13.87 3.04 15.30
N LYS A 249 -14.08 4.35 15.13
CA LYS A 249 -15.43 4.95 15.15
C LYS A 249 -16.27 4.56 13.93
N ASN A 250 -15.68 4.59 12.73
CA ASN A 250 -16.43 4.41 11.48
C ASN A 250 -16.43 2.97 10.96
N TYR A 251 -15.40 2.20 11.32
CA TYR A 251 -15.14 0.87 10.80
C TYR A 251 -14.90 -0.17 11.91
N GLY A 252 -14.99 0.19 13.19
CA GLY A 252 -14.77 -0.75 14.30
C GLY A 252 -15.86 -1.81 14.48
N ASN A 253 -16.97 -1.70 13.74
CA ASN A 253 -17.96 -2.76 13.60
C ASN A 253 -17.57 -3.81 12.56
N LEU A 254 -16.57 -3.52 11.72
CA LEU A 254 -15.97 -4.51 10.85
C LEU A 254 -15.05 -5.39 11.70
N GLU A 255 -15.01 -6.68 11.40
CA GLU A 255 -14.10 -7.66 12.02
C GLU A 255 -12.65 -7.46 11.53
N ILE A 256 -12.15 -6.22 11.61
CA ILE A 256 -10.82 -5.78 11.19
C ILE A 256 -10.06 -5.30 12.41
N ASP A 257 -8.88 -5.86 12.62
CA ASP A 257 -8.00 -5.50 13.71
C ASP A 257 -7.21 -4.22 13.38
N PHE A 258 -7.61 -3.09 13.98
CA PHE A 258 -6.91 -1.81 13.83
C PHE A 258 -5.84 -1.57 14.91
N LEU A 259 -5.90 -2.30 16.02
CA LEU A 259 -4.95 -2.17 17.12
C LEU A 259 -3.65 -2.94 16.83
N PRO A 260 -2.50 -2.49 17.35
CA PRO A 260 -1.25 -3.22 17.20
C PRO A 260 -1.29 -4.58 17.88
N ASP A 261 -0.51 -5.53 17.35
CA ASP A 261 -0.50 -6.92 17.84
C ASP A 261 -0.12 -6.99 19.32
N ARG A 262 0.81 -6.16 19.80
CA ARG A 262 1.15 -6.07 21.23
C ARG A 262 -0.06 -5.84 22.14
N ILE A 263 -1.00 -5.00 21.70
CA ILE A 263 -2.19 -4.66 22.51
C ILE A 263 -3.21 -5.80 22.41
N LEU A 264 -3.38 -6.38 21.23
CA LEU A 264 -4.27 -7.51 21.01
C LEU A 264 -3.82 -8.72 21.81
N GLU A 265 -2.53 -9.06 21.76
CA GLU A 265 -1.93 -10.15 22.54
C GLU A 265 -2.15 -9.95 24.05
N ALA A 266 -1.93 -8.74 24.56
CA ALA A 266 -2.17 -8.42 25.97
C ALA A 266 -3.65 -8.57 26.36
N GLU A 267 -4.58 -8.19 25.48
CA GLU A 267 -6.01 -8.34 25.70
C GLU A 267 -6.42 -9.83 25.70
N TYR A 268 -5.92 -10.62 24.75
CA TYR A 268 -6.15 -12.07 24.72
C TYR A 268 -5.60 -12.76 25.97
N GLU A 269 -4.38 -12.41 26.41
CA GLU A 269 -3.80 -12.96 27.64
C GLU A 269 -4.64 -12.58 28.88
N ASN A 270 -5.13 -11.35 28.97
CA ASN A 270 -5.99 -10.92 30.07
C ASN A 270 -7.33 -11.68 30.08
N GLN A 271 -7.95 -11.88 28.91
CA GLN A 271 -9.20 -12.62 28.78
C GLN A 271 -9.03 -14.09 29.20
N ILE A 272 -7.98 -14.76 28.71
CA ILE A 272 -7.63 -16.13 29.11
C ILE A 272 -7.41 -16.21 30.63
N ASN A 273 -6.66 -15.27 31.20
CA ASN A 273 -6.41 -15.23 32.64
C ASN A 273 -7.70 -15.04 33.44
N HIS A 274 -8.64 -14.20 32.96
CA HIS A 274 -9.94 -14.01 33.59
C HIS A 274 -10.85 -15.25 33.48
N GLU A 275 -10.87 -15.95 32.35
CA GLU A 275 -11.61 -17.21 32.19
C GLU A 275 -11.06 -18.33 33.08
N ILE A 276 -9.73 -18.46 33.16
CA ILE A 276 -9.06 -19.41 34.06
C ILE A 276 -9.36 -19.07 35.52
N LEU A 277 -9.37 -17.78 35.89
CA LEU A 277 -9.72 -17.34 37.24
C LEU A 277 -11.18 -17.71 37.58
N ASN A 278 -12.13 -17.40 36.67
CA ASN A 278 -13.54 -17.67 36.89
C ASN A 278 -13.87 -19.16 36.95
N THR A 279 -13.25 -19.99 36.09
CA THR A 279 -13.43 -21.45 36.12
C THR A 279 -12.85 -22.06 37.39
N ASN A 280 -11.69 -21.59 37.86
CA ASN A 280 -11.10 -22.03 39.12
C ASN A 280 -11.93 -21.60 40.35
N ILE A 281 -12.48 -20.38 40.35
CA ILE A 281 -13.38 -19.92 41.43
C ILE A 281 -14.66 -20.75 41.45
N ASN A 282 -15.28 -21.01 40.29
CA ASN A 282 -16.47 -21.86 40.21
C ASN A 282 -16.17 -23.30 40.63
N HIS A 283 -14.99 -23.83 40.32
CA HIS A 283 -14.54 -25.13 40.81
C HIS A 283 -14.31 -25.12 42.33
N LEU A 284 -13.81 -24.03 42.90
CA LEU A 284 -13.64 -23.87 44.36
C LEU A 284 -14.99 -23.76 45.09
N GLU A 285 -15.96 -23.06 44.50
CA GLU A 285 -17.33 -22.97 45.03
C GLU A 285 -18.09 -24.30 44.93
N THR A 286 -17.95 -25.03 43.83
CA THR A 286 -18.57 -26.36 43.68
C THR A 286 -17.91 -27.42 44.58
N THR A 287 -16.58 -27.38 44.76
CA THR A 287 -15.89 -28.26 45.72
C THR A 287 -16.21 -27.92 47.16
N SER A 288 -16.30 -26.64 47.52
CA SER A 288 -16.71 -26.23 48.87
C SER A 288 -18.16 -26.59 49.18
N THR A 289 -19.09 -26.42 48.23
CA THR A 289 -20.49 -26.84 48.40
C THR A 289 -20.62 -28.37 48.44
N HIS A 290 -19.84 -29.11 47.66
CA HIS A 290 -19.76 -30.58 47.78
C HIS A 290 -19.18 -31.03 49.12
N LEU A 291 -18.11 -30.39 49.61
CA LEU A 291 -17.54 -30.67 50.94
C LEU A 291 -18.52 -30.33 52.06
N ILE A 292 -19.20 -29.19 51.99
CA ILE A 292 -20.24 -28.80 52.97
C ILE A 292 -21.41 -29.78 52.91
N SER A 293 -21.84 -30.21 51.72
CA SER A 293 -22.89 -31.22 51.57
C SER A 293 -22.47 -32.58 52.13
N SER A 294 -21.22 -33.01 51.89
CA SER A 294 -20.69 -34.27 52.40
C SER A 294 -20.48 -34.24 53.90
N VAL A 295 -20.01 -33.11 54.46
CA VAL A 295 -19.92 -32.90 55.91
C VAL A 295 -21.32 -32.88 56.53
N ASN A 296 -22.31 -32.26 55.89
CA ASN A 296 -23.67 -32.22 56.40
C ASN A 296 -24.36 -33.59 56.31
N GLU A 297 -24.09 -34.37 55.26
CA GLU A 297 -24.57 -35.76 55.11
C GLU A 297 -23.91 -36.68 56.16
N LEU A 298 -22.65 -36.44 56.51
CA LEU A 298 -21.94 -37.13 57.57
C LEU A 298 -22.46 -36.75 58.97
N LEU A 299 -22.90 -35.50 59.16
CA LEU A 299 -23.52 -35.00 60.39
C LEU A 299 -24.99 -35.45 60.54
N LEU A 300 -25.71 -35.60 59.42
CA LEU A 300 -27.06 -36.18 59.37
C LEU A 300 -27.04 -37.70 59.53
N ASN A 301 -25.96 -38.38 59.15
CA ASN A 301 -25.72 -39.82 59.42
C ASN A 301 -25.34 -40.11 60.88
N ASN A 302 -26.09 -39.50 61.81
CA ASN A 302 -26.13 -39.75 63.26
C ASN A 302 -26.40 -41.22 63.69
N ILE A 303 -26.38 -42.16 62.75
CA ILE A 303 -26.34 -43.61 62.98
C ILE A 303 -25.14 -43.99 63.88
N LEU A 304 -24.04 -43.24 63.82
CA LEU A 304 -22.86 -43.44 64.67
C LEU A 304 -23.11 -43.06 66.15
N ILE A 305 -23.86 -41.98 66.42
CA ILE A 305 -24.21 -41.57 67.79
C ILE A 305 -25.15 -42.59 68.43
N THR A 306 -26.14 -43.10 67.68
CA THR A 306 -27.04 -44.16 68.18
C THR A 306 -26.35 -45.51 68.41
N LYS A 307 -25.31 -45.83 67.63
CA LYS A 307 -24.51 -47.05 67.85
C LYS A 307 -23.61 -46.94 69.08
N ILE A 308 -23.05 -45.75 69.35
CA ILE A 308 -22.20 -45.50 70.52
C ILE A 308 -23.05 -45.46 71.80
N SER A 309 -24.26 -44.89 71.78
CA SER A 309 -25.18 -44.94 72.93
C SER A 309 -25.65 -46.36 73.26
N ASN A 310 -25.87 -47.21 72.25
CA ASN A 310 -26.22 -48.62 72.46
C ASN A 310 -25.03 -49.44 72.99
N LEU A 311 -23.80 -49.09 72.61
CA LEU A 311 -22.59 -49.73 73.15
C LEU A 311 -22.30 -49.31 74.60
N SER A 312 -22.58 -48.06 75.00
CA SER A 312 -22.43 -47.64 76.39
C SER A 312 -23.45 -48.33 77.31
N GLN A 313 -24.70 -48.49 76.87
CA GLN A 313 -25.72 -49.25 77.61
C GLN A 313 -25.36 -50.73 77.76
N LEU A 314 -24.73 -51.34 76.75
CA LEU A 314 -24.22 -52.72 76.84
C LEU A 314 -23.05 -52.86 77.83
N SER A 315 -22.19 -51.84 77.96
CA SER A 315 -21.09 -51.87 78.93
C SER A 315 -21.54 -51.75 80.39
N GLU A 316 -22.63 -51.02 80.67
CA GLU A 316 -23.22 -50.93 82.01
C GLU A 316 -23.91 -52.24 82.44
N ILE A 317 -24.49 -52.99 81.50
CA ILE A 317 -25.12 -54.29 81.79
C ILE A 317 -24.08 -55.38 82.11
N ILE A 318 -22.87 -55.29 81.54
CA ILE A 318 -21.80 -56.28 81.75
C ILE A 318 -21.05 -56.03 83.07
N PHE A 319 -21.01 -54.79 83.58
CA PHE A 319 -20.30 -54.45 84.82
C PHE A 319 -21.13 -54.56 86.12
N ASN A 320 -22.44 -54.83 86.02
CA ASN A 320 -23.36 -54.90 87.18
C ASN A 320 -23.88 -56.33 87.46
N LYS A 321 -23.09 -57.37 87.17
CA LYS A 321 -23.43 -58.76 87.55
C LYS A 321 -22.34 -59.45 88.34
#